data_AF-A0A349CK32-F1
#
_entry.id   AF-A0A349CK32-F1
#
_cell.length_a   1.000
_cell.length_b   1.000
_cell.length_c   1.000
_cell.angle_alpha   90.00
_cell.angle_beta   90.00
_cell.angle_gamma   90.00
#
_symmetry.space_group_name_H-M   'P 1'
#
loop_
_entity.id
_entity.type
_entity.pdbx_description
1 polymer ?
#
loop_
_entity_poly.entity_id
_entity_poly.type
_entity_poly.pdbx_seq_one_letter_code
_entity_poly.pdbx_strand_id
1 'polypeptide(L)'
;MQNHKILLVGDNPFHGVSHLSQNRARSRDNQISNPDYCAELVKIAIENGADGFMFSVSEITLDIIRALTEKKISIKLYAIAPAASDYVRLASKLGTPGMAIYLAKQIVASGNLKAIFNGFNGVVFQNPAALMKAYLYYEIFRIRKASQSKQAPYCFLLHEIITEMALALNLEWLFKSFVEFMLDMKIKPGFETRNSPLLIDKLLKLGIDASKVVIVAPYNKIGFQMNPSKEECEKALTDIPQTEVIAMSILASGYIKPPEAIEYINGVSQLKGVVIGVSREKHAEDFKIFREALDGGVQ
;
A
#
# COMPACT_ATOMS: atom_id res chain seq x y z
N MET A 1 19.69 -7.79 19.39
CA MET A 1 18.31 -7.25 19.30
C MET A 1 17.55 -8.18 18.39
N GLN A 2 16.49 -8.83 18.87
CA GLN A 2 15.64 -9.67 18.02
C GLN A 2 15.10 -8.80 16.87
N ASN A 3 15.42 -9.18 15.63
CA ASN A 3 15.19 -8.39 14.44
C ASN A 3 13.75 -8.64 13.97
N HIS A 4 12.76 -8.17 14.75
CA HIS A 4 11.35 -8.34 14.44
C HIS A 4 11.00 -7.64 13.12
N LYS A 5 10.70 -8.42 12.08
CA LYS A 5 10.23 -7.91 10.80
C LYS A 5 8.71 -7.73 10.80
N ILE A 6 8.24 -6.64 10.21
CA ILE A 6 6.82 -6.32 10.02
C ILE A 6 6.20 -7.38 9.10
N LEU A 7 5.05 -7.93 9.47
CA LEU A 7 4.27 -8.89 8.68
C LEU A 7 2.89 -8.32 8.38
N LEU A 8 2.62 -7.96 7.13
CA LEU A 8 1.35 -7.35 6.73
C LEU A 8 0.48 -8.29 5.90
N VAL A 9 -0.84 -8.18 6.10
CA VAL A 9 -1.83 -8.74 5.17
C VAL A 9 -1.96 -7.80 3.97
N GLY A 10 -1.92 -8.34 2.75
CA GLY A 10 -2.12 -7.60 1.50
C GLY A 10 -3.50 -7.83 0.89
N ASP A 11 -4.05 -6.80 0.27
CA ASP A 11 -5.41 -6.75 -0.28
C ASP A 11 -5.57 -7.20 -1.74
N ASN A 12 -4.47 -7.35 -2.49
CA ASN A 12 -4.52 -7.72 -3.92
C ASN A 12 -5.49 -8.88 -4.24
N PRO A 13 -5.58 -9.96 -3.43
CA PRO A 13 -6.56 -11.00 -3.69
C PRO A 13 -8.02 -10.55 -3.57
N PHE A 14 -8.34 -9.64 -2.64
CA PHE A 14 -9.69 -9.06 -2.44
C PHE A 14 -10.16 -8.25 -3.65
N HIS A 15 -9.22 -7.76 -4.44
CA HIS A 15 -9.47 -7.09 -5.71
C HIS A 15 -9.57 -8.03 -6.92
N GLY A 16 -9.44 -9.33 -6.70
CA GLY A 16 -9.31 -10.29 -7.80
C GLY A 16 -8.02 -10.07 -8.60
N VAL A 17 -6.99 -9.47 -8.02
CA VAL A 17 -5.71 -9.24 -8.73
C VAL A 17 -4.84 -10.48 -8.61
N SER A 18 -4.40 -10.99 -9.77
CA SER A 18 -3.34 -12.00 -9.88
C SER A 18 -2.36 -11.56 -10.96
N HIS A 19 -1.10 -11.31 -10.58
CA HIS A 19 -0.06 -10.91 -11.52
C HIS A 19 0.43 -12.07 -12.43
N LEU A 20 -0.11 -13.29 -12.25
CA LEU A 20 0.24 -14.46 -13.06
C LEU A 20 -0.81 -14.78 -14.13
N SER A 21 -2.10 -14.78 -13.79
CA SER A 21 -3.13 -14.91 -14.81
C SER A 21 -4.50 -14.38 -14.36
N GLN A 22 -5.19 -13.72 -15.29
CA GLN A 22 -6.58 -13.30 -15.13
C GLN A 22 -7.52 -14.49 -14.96
N ASN A 23 -7.18 -15.67 -15.50
CA ASN A 23 -7.97 -16.89 -15.30
C ASN A 23 -7.87 -17.40 -13.85
N ARG A 24 -6.70 -17.31 -13.20
CA ARG A 24 -6.57 -17.63 -11.77
C ARG A 24 -7.27 -16.61 -10.88
N ALA A 25 -7.28 -15.34 -11.27
CA ALA A 25 -8.09 -14.32 -10.63
C ALA A 25 -9.59 -14.62 -10.70
N ARG A 26 -10.08 -15.08 -11.86
CA ARG A 26 -11.49 -15.46 -12.08
C ARG A 26 -11.89 -16.79 -11.44
N SER A 27 -10.95 -17.72 -11.28
CA SER A 27 -11.21 -19.03 -10.64
C SER A 27 -11.10 -18.98 -9.11
N ARG A 28 -10.84 -17.81 -8.53
CA ARG A 28 -10.84 -17.63 -7.07
C ARG A 28 -12.28 -17.68 -6.55
N ASP A 29 -12.40 -18.12 -5.30
CA ASP A 29 -13.69 -18.36 -4.66
C ASP A 29 -14.59 -17.11 -4.73
N ASN A 30 -15.87 -17.30 -5.09
CA ASN A 30 -16.86 -16.23 -5.17
C ASN A 30 -16.99 -15.48 -3.84
N GLN A 31 -16.59 -16.12 -2.73
CA GLN A 31 -16.57 -15.55 -1.39
C GLN A 31 -15.65 -14.33 -1.22
N ILE A 32 -14.63 -14.16 -2.07
CA ILE A 32 -13.73 -12.99 -2.00
C ILE A 32 -14.44 -11.68 -2.43
N SER A 33 -15.62 -11.78 -3.05
CA SER A 33 -16.49 -10.62 -3.25
C SER A 33 -17.24 -10.19 -1.99
N ASN A 34 -17.23 -11.00 -0.93
CA ASN A 34 -17.87 -10.71 0.35
C ASN A 34 -16.87 -10.01 1.31
N PRO A 35 -17.10 -8.75 1.71
CA PRO A 35 -16.25 -8.05 2.66
C PRO A 35 -16.16 -8.73 4.03
N ASP A 36 -17.22 -9.37 4.52
CA ASP A 36 -17.23 -10.04 5.84
C ASP A 36 -16.30 -11.26 5.85
N TYR A 37 -16.28 -12.01 4.75
CA TYR A 37 -15.36 -13.13 4.57
C TYR A 37 -13.92 -12.63 4.54
N CYS A 38 -13.64 -11.58 3.77
CA CYS A 38 -12.32 -10.99 3.70
C CYS A 38 -11.87 -10.40 5.05
N ALA A 39 -12.78 -9.79 5.81
CA ALA A 39 -12.52 -9.33 7.17
C ALA A 39 -12.16 -10.50 8.10
N GLU A 40 -12.84 -11.65 7.98
CA GLU A 40 -12.47 -12.83 8.76
C GLU A 40 -11.06 -13.35 8.40
N LEU A 41 -10.70 -13.33 7.11
CA LEU A 41 -9.34 -13.69 6.68
C LEU A 41 -8.27 -12.75 7.27
N VAL A 42 -8.52 -11.43 7.27
CA VAL A 42 -7.61 -10.45 7.90
C VAL A 42 -7.52 -10.73 9.41
N LYS A 43 -8.66 -10.97 10.08
CA LYS A 43 -8.69 -11.29 11.51
C LYS A 43 -7.86 -12.54 11.83
N ILE A 44 -8.06 -13.64 11.10
CA ILE A 44 -7.29 -14.89 11.30
C ILE A 44 -5.80 -14.64 11.11
N ALA A 45 -5.40 -13.85 10.10
CA ALA A 45 -3.99 -13.54 9.87
C ALA A 45 -3.38 -12.70 11.01
N ILE A 46 -4.14 -11.75 11.57
CA ILE A 46 -3.74 -10.97 12.76
C ILE A 46 -3.58 -11.88 13.98
N GLU A 47 -4.52 -12.80 14.21
CA GLU A 47 -4.43 -13.80 15.28
C GLU A 47 -3.23 -14.75 15.11
N ASN A 48 -2.77 -14.96 13.87
CA ASN A 48 -1.57 -15.73 13.53
C ASN A 48 -0.29 -14.89 13.42
N GLY A 49 -0.30 -13.64 13.89
CA GLY A 49 0.91 -12.83 14.07
C GLY A 49 1.16 -11.76 13.00
N ALA A 50 0.17 -11.43 12.15
CA ALA A 50 0.26 -10.24 11.32
C ALA A 50 0.23 -8.96 12.18
N ASP A 51 1.05 -7.97 11.80
CA ASP A 51 1.19 -6.67 12.47
C ASP A 51 0.18 -5.63 11.97
N GLY A 52 -0.46 -5.87 10.82
CA GLY A 52 -1.39 -4.92 10.22
C GLY A 52 -1.91 -5.32 8.85
N PHE A 53 -2.66 -4.41 8.24
CA PHE A 53 -3.29 -4.58 6.95
C PHE A 53 -2.84 -3.48 5.99
N MET A 54 -2.29 -3.90 4.84
CA MET A 54 -1.89 -3.05 3.73
C MET A 54 -2.91 -3.15 2.61
N PHE A 55 -3.48 -2.01 2.20
CA PHE A 55 -4.62 -2.00 1.31
C PHE A 55 -4.70 -0.75 0.44
N SER A 56 -5.17 -0.92 -0.79
CA SER A 56 -5.62 0.13 -1.69
C SER A 56 -6.94 0.71 -1.19
N VAL A 57 -7.06 2.03 -1.11
CA VAL A 57 -8.28 2.69 -0.61
C VAL A 57 -9.42 2.57 -1.65
N SER A 58 -10.28 1.57 -1.44
CA SER A 58 -11.37 1.18 -2.34
C SER A 58 -12.65 0.89 -1.54
N GLU A 59 -13.79 0.74 -2.21
CA GLU A 59 -15.03 0.39 -1.50
C GLU A 59 -14.92 -0.97 -0.77
N ILE A 60 -14.39 -2.00 -1.42
CA ILE A 60 -14.25 -3.34 -0.83
C ILE A 60 -13.34 -3.34 0.41
N THR A 61 -12.20 -2.64 0.36
CA THR A 61 -11.27 -2.57 1.50
C THR A 61 -11.81 -1.69 2.62
N LEU A 62 -12.56 -0.64 2.29
CA LEU A 62 -13.26 0.17 3.29
C LEU A 62 -14.41 -0.61 3.95
N ASP A 63 -15.11 -1.49 3.23
CA ASP A 63 -16.09 -2.42 3.80
C ASP A 63 -15.43 -3.45 4.73
N ILE A 64 -14.28 -4.01 4.34
CA ILE A 64 -13.48 -4.89 5.20
C ILE A 64 -13.10 -4.19 6.50
N ILE A 65 -12.63 -2.94 6.42
CA ILE A 65 -12.26 -2.14 7.61
C ILE A 65 -13.48 -1.87 8.50
N ARG A 66 -14.65 -1.62 7.91
CA ARG A 66 -15.92 -1.48 8.68
C ARG A 66 -16.23 -2.75 9.45
N ALA A 67 -16.22 -3.90 8.78
CA ALA A 67 -16.49 -5.20 9.40
C ALA A 67 -15.48 -5.55 10.52
N LEU A 68 -14.19 -5.27 10.32
CA LEU A 68 -13.15 -5.43 11.34
C LEU A 68 -13.38 -4.52 12.55
N THR A 69 -13.82 -3.29 12.30
CA THR A 69 -14.14 -2.29 13.34
C THR A 69 -15.36 -2.72 14.17
N GLU A 70 -16.42 -3.21 13.51
CA GLU A 70 -17.62 -3.75 14.17
C GLU A 70 -17.29 -4.96 15.05
N LYS A 71 -16.34 -5.80 14.60
CA LYS A 71 -15.77 -6.92 15.38
C LYS A 71 -14.76 -6.47 16.46
N LYS A 72 -14.53 -5.16 16.63
CA LYS A 72 -13.59 -4.57 17.60
C LYS A 72 -12.13 -5.04 17.43
N ILE A 73 -11.73 -5.37 16.21
CA ILE A 73 -10.35 -5.76 15.90
C ILE A 73 -9.54 -4.48 15.62
N SER A 74 -8.58 -4.18 16.49
CA SER A 74 -7.65 -3.06 16.29
C SER A 74 -6.45 -3.51 15.48
N ILE A 75 -6.18 -2.83 14.35
CA ILE A 75 -5.07 -3.16 13.45
C ILE A 75 -4.33 -1.90 13.01
N LYS A 76 -3.04 -2.03 12.71
CA LYS A 76 -2.30 -0.97 12.03
C LYS A 76 -2.68 -0.96 10.55
N LEU A 77 -3.03 0.23 10.05
CA LEU A 77 -3.48 0.44 8.68
C LEU A 77 -2.36 1.05 7.83
N TYR A 78 -2.03 0.39 6.71
CA TYR A 78 -1.10 0.85 5.68
C TYR A 78 -1.90 1.10 4.41
N ALA A 79 -2.36 2.33 4.23
CA ALA A 79 -3.24 2.69 3.11
C ALA A 79 -2.44 3.00 1.85
N ILE A 80 -2.94 2.61 0.68
CA ILE A 80 -2.33 2.88 -0.63
C ILE A 80 -3.35 3.68 -1.45
N ALA A 81 -2.92 4.80 -2.02
CA ALA A 81 -3.76 5.56 -2.94
C ALA A 81 -2.96 6.12 -4.12
N PRO A 82 -3.60 6.32 -5.27
CA PRO A 82 -4.99 5.95 -5.60
C PRO A 82 -5.17 4.43 -5.78
N ALA A 83 -6.38 3.91 -5.54
CA ALA A 83 -6.75 2.57 -5.98
C ALA A 83 -6.96 2.54 -7.50
N ALA A 84 -5.90 2.22 -8.26
CA ALA A 84 -5.87 2.42 -9.71
C ALA A 84 -7.03 1.76 -10.48
N SER A 85 -7.47 0.56 -10.07
CA SER A 85 -8.60 -0.14 -10.69
C SER A 85 -9.92 0.64 -10.58
N ASP A 86 -10.09 1.39 -9.49
CA ASP A 86 -11.31 2.17 -9.25
C ASP A 86 -11.35 3.39 -10.16
N TYR A 87 -10.20 4.01 -10.39
CA TYR A 87 -10.04 5.13 -11.31
C TYR A 87 -10.29 4.74 -12.76
N VAL A 88 -9.68 3.64 -13.21
CA VAL A 88 -9.92 3.13 -14.57
C VAL A 88 -11.41 2.85 -14.75
N ARG A 89 -12.04 2.17 -13.80
CA ARG A 89 -13.48 1.87 -13.84
C ARG A 89 -14.34 3.13 -13.83
N LEU A 90 -14.00 4.12 -13.02
CA LEU A 90 -14.74 5.38 -12.91
C LEU A 90 -14.61 6.20 -14.19
N ALA A 91 -13.41 6.32 -14.74
CA ALA A 91 -13.15 6.98 -16.02
C ALA A 91 -13.87 6.28 -17.18
N SER A 92 -13.90 4.95 -17.22
CA SER A 92 -14.66 4.21 -18.23
C SER A 92 -16.17 4.44 -18.14
N LYS A 93 -16.72 4.63 -16.93
CA LYS A 93 -18.17 4.84 -16.72
C LYS A 93 -18.61 6.29 -16.96
N LEU A 94 -17.81 7.26 -16.51
CA LEU A 94 -18.20 8.68 -16.49
C LEU A 94 -17.47 9.53 -17.54
N GLY A 95 -16.47 8.96 -18.22
CA GLY A 95 -15.47 9.73 -18.97
C GLY A 95 -14.53 10.50 -18.03
N THR A 96 -13.38 10.92 -18.55
CA THR A 96 -12.39 11.72 -17.79
C THR A 96 -12.97 13.02 -17.21
N PRO A 97 -13.77 13.82 -17.96
CA PRO A 97 -14.40 15.01 -17.39
C PRO A 97 -15.42 14.69 -16.29
N GLY A 98 -16.24 13.64 -16.48
CA GLY A 98 -17.24 13.24 -15.49
C GLY A 98 -16.62 12.71 -14.20
N MET A 99 -15.52 11.96 -14.31
CA MET A 99 -14.71 11.55 -13.17
C MET A 99 -14.16 12.76 -12.40
N ALA A 100 -13.61 13.76 -13.09
CA ALA A 100 -13.09 14.96 -12.45
C ALA A 100 -14.17 15.72 -11.66
N ILE A 101 -15.37 15.87 -12.24
CA ILE A 101 -16.52 16.49 -11.57
C ILE A 101 -16.96 15.66 -10.36
N TYR A 102 -17.01 14.34 -10.48
CA TYR A 102 -17.37 13.44 -9.39
C TYR A 102 -16.40 13.55 -8.21
N LEU A 103 -15.10 13.47 -8.48
CA LEU A 103 -14.05 13.60 -7.45
C LEU A 103 -14.10 14.98 -6.79
N ALA A 104 -14.29 16.05 -7.55
CA ALA A 104 -14.45 17.40 -6.99
C ALA A 104 -15.62 17.48 -6.00
N LYS A 105 -16.79 16.91 -6.34
CA LYS A 105 -17.95 16.86 -5.44
C LYS A 105 -17.66 16.08 -4.15
N GLN A 106 -16.98 14.93 -4.26
CA GLN A 106 -16.62 14.10 -3.12
C GLN A 106 -15.63 14.80 -2.17
N ILE A 107 -14.64 15.47 -2.76
CA ILE A 107 -13.66 16.30 -2.05
C ILE A 107 -14.38 17.41 -1.27
N VAL A 108 -15.35 18.11 -1.88
CA VAL A 108 -16.15 19.14 -1.19
C VAL A 108 -16.99 18.55 -0.05
N ALA A 109 -17.60 17.38 -0.26
CA ALA A 109 -18.44 16.70 0.73
C ALA A 109 -17.65 16.21 1.96
N SER A 110 -16.33 15.99 1.84
CA SER A 110 -15.46 15.62 2.97
C SER A 110 -15.26 16.74 4.01
N GLY A 111 -15.86 17.91 3.80
CA GLY A 111 -16.14 18.89 4.86
C GLY A 111 -15.07 19.94 5.12
N ASN A 112 -13.88 19.82 4.52
CA ASN A 112 -12.77 20.77 4.78
C ASN A 112 -12.48 21.76 3.62
N LEU A 113 -13.34 21.80 2.60
CA LEU A 113 -13.11 22.59 1.38
C LEU A 113 -14.31 23.45 0.94
N LYS A 114 -15.35 23.58 1.78
CA LYS A 114 -16.48 24.50 1.51
C LYS A 114 -16.00 25.94 1.24
N ALA A 115 -14.92 26.39 1.89
CA ALA A 115 -14.31 27.69 1.66
C ALA A 115 -13.44 27.76 0.38
N ILE A 116 -12.83 26.64 -0.02
CA ILE A 116 -11.94 26.58 -1.20
C ILE A 116 -12.76 26.58 -2.50
N PHE A 117 -13.92 25.90 -2.51
CA PHE A 117 -14.75 25.79 -3.72
C PHE A 117 -15.73 26.96 -3.88
N ASN A 118 -16.26 27.53 -2.79
CA ASN A 118 -17.18 28.67 -2.86
C ASN A 118 -16.46 30.03 -3.04
N GLY A 119 -15.12 30.07 -2.97
CA GLY A 119 -14.32 31.30 -3.01
C GLY A 119 -13.34 31.44 -4.19
N PHE A 120 -13.07 30.39 -4.96
CA PHE A 120 -12.07 30.42 -6.04
C PHE A 120 -12.60 29.78 -7.33
N ASN A 121 -13.24 30.59 -8.17
CA ASN A 121 -13.40 30.23 -9.58
C ASN A 121 -11.98 30.15 -10.21
N GLY A 122 -11.40 28.96 -10.29
CA GLY A 122 -10.37 28.63 -11.29
C GLY A 122 -8.91 28.42 -10.84
N VAL A 123 -8.50 28.75 -9.61
CA VAL A 123 -7.06 28.72 -9.25
C VAL A 123 -6.59 27.35 -8.72
N VAL A 124 -7.49 26.53 -8.15
CA VAL A 124 -7.11 25.23 -7.57
C VAL A 124 -6.64 24.23 -8.65
N PHE A 125 -7.13 24.33 -9.89
CA PHE A 125 -6.66 23.48 -10.99
C PHE A 125 -5.28 23.87 -11.54
N GLN A 126 -4.74 25.04 -11.16
CA GLN A 126 -3.40 25.49 -11.59
C GLN A 126 -2.28 25.11 -10.62
N ASN A 127 -2.61 24.56 -9.43
CA ASN A 127 -1.62 24.11 -8.45
C ASN A 127 -1.72 22.58 -8.23
N PRO A 128 -0.92 21.77 -8.95
CA PRO A 128 -0.92 20.32 -8.83
C PRO A 128 -0.68 19.81 -7.40
N ALA A 129 0.14 20.50 -6.61
CA ALA A 129 0.40 20.12 -5.22
C ALA A 129 -0.83 20.32 -4.33
N ALA A 130 -1.58 21.41 -4.52
CA ALA A 130 -2.81 21.65 -3.78
C ALA A 130 -3.89 20.61 -4.11
N LEU A 131 -4.04 20.25 -5.39
CA LEU A 131 -4.95 19.17 -5.83
C LEU A 131 -4.58 17.83 -5.20
N MET A 132 -3.29 17.48 -5.23
CA MET A 132 -2.80 16.25 -4.61
C MET A 132 -3.13 16.22 -3.11
N LYS A 133 -2.84 17.30 -2.37
CA LYS A 133 -3.13 17.37 -0.92
C LYS A 133 -4.63 17.23 -0.63
N ALA A 134 -5.49 17.89 -1.43
CA ALA A 134 -6.94 17.76 -1.30
C ALA A 134 -7.43 16.33 -1.53
N TYR A 135 -6.88 15.65 -2.54
CA TYR A 135 -7.19 14.25 -2.83
C TYR A 135 -6.73 13.31 -1.70
N LEU A 136 -5.49 13.45 -1.25
CA LEU A 136 -4.95 12.64 -0.15
C LEU A 136 -5.76 12.84 1.14
N TYR A 137 -6.16 14.06 1.43
CA TYR A 137 -7.04 14.36 2.56
C TYR A 137 -8.40 13.64 2.44
N TYR A 138 -8.99 13.64 1.25
CA TYR A 138 -10.23 12.93 0.97
C TYR A 138 -10.11 11.42 1.23
N GLU A 139 -9.03 10.78 0.78
CA GLU A 139 -8.80 9.35 1.05
C GLU A 139 -8.59 9.06 2.53
N ILE A 140 -7.81 9.88 3.23
CA ILE A 140 -7.65 9.79 4.70
C ILE A 140 -9.00 9.91 5.42
N PHE A 141 -9.86 10.81 4.96
CA PHE A 141 -11.21 10.96 5.50
C PHE A 141 -12.06 9.70 5.29
N ARG A 142 -12.03 9.09 4.10
CA ARG A 142 -12.74 7.82 3.84
C ARG A 142 -12.28 6.70 4.77
N ILE A 143 -10.97 6.58 4.98
CA ILE A 143 -10.39 5.60 5.91
C ILE A 143 -10.91 5.83 7.33
N ARG A 144 -10.80 7.06 7.85
CA ARG A 144 -11.28 7.43 9.20
C ARG A 144 -12.76 7.12 9.40
N LYS A 145 -13.57 7.37 8.36
CA LYS A 145 -15.01 7.06 8.38
C LYS A 145 -15.25 5.54 8.44
N ALA A 146 -14.51 4.75 7.67
CA ALA A 146 -14.63 3.30 7.67
C ALA A 146 -14.16 2.67 8.98
N SER A 147 -13.05 3.14 9.54
CA SER A 147 -12.48 2.63 10.80
C SER A 147 -13.15 3.19 12.06
N GLN A 148 -14.19 4.03 11.90
CA GLN A 148 -14.86 4.79 12.97
C GLN A 148 -13.89 5.43 13.97
N SER A 149 -12.72 5.86 13.47
CA SER A 149 -11.60 6.32 14.29
C SER A 149 -11.16 7.69 13.85
N LYS A 150 -10.86 8.55 14.83
CA LYS A 150 -10.20 9.84 14.57
C LYS A 150 -8.72 9.66 14.25
N GLN A 151 -8.13 8.50 14.57
CA GLN A 151 -6.74 8.21 14.28
C GLN A 151 -6.55 8.04 12.77
N ALA A 152 -5.45 8.58 12.27
CA ALA A 152 -5.05 8.41 10.88
C ALA A 152 -4.51 6.98 10.66
N PRO A 153 -4.45 6.48 9.41
CA PRO A 153 -3.67 5.28 9.13
C PRO A 153 -2.22 5.46 9.60
N TYR A 154 -1.57 4.35 9.98
CA TYR A 154 -0.18 4.38 10.43
C TYR A 154 0.74 4.86 9.31
N CYS A 155 0.54 4.33 8.10
CA CYS A 155 1.26 4.70 6.90
C CYS A 155 0.28 4.96 5.76
N PHE A 156 0.63 5.91 4.90
CA PHE A 156 -0.08 6.18 3.66
C PHE A 156 0.93 6.18 2.52
N LEU A 157 0.71 5.31 1.54
CA LEU A 157 1.60 5.05 0.43
C LEU A 157 1.02 5.62 -0.86
N LEU A 158 1.88 6.22 -1.68
CA LEU A 158 1.55 6.42 -3.09
C LEU A 158 1.62 5.08 -3.83
N HIS A 159 0.56 4.78 -4.56
CA HIS A 159 0.46 3.59 -5.41
C HIS A 159 1.54 3.60 -6.50
N GLU A 160 2.01 2.41 -6.91
CA GLU A 160 3.12 2.24 -7.86
C GLU A 160 2.97 3.08 -9.13
N ILE A 161 1.80 3.08 -9.77
CA ILE A 161 1.52 3.90 -10.97
C ILE A 161 1.86 5.39 -10.77
N ILE A 162 1.56 5.97 -9.62
CA ILE A 162 1.87 7.39 -9.35
C ILE A 162 3.35 7.57 -9.07
N THR A 163 3.95 6.66 -8.29
CA THR A 163 5.39 6.69 -8.00
C THR A 163 6.22 6.59 -9.28
N GLU A 164 5.95 5.60 -10.13
CA GLU A 164 6.67 5.38 -11.40
C GLU A 164 6.47 6.56 -12.37
N MET A 165 5.25 7.10 -12.47
CA MET A 165 4.99 8.31 -13.27
C MET A 165 5.81 9.50 -12.75
N ALA A 166 5.84 9.71 -11.43
CA ALA A 166 6.59 10.80 -10.83
C ALA A 166 8.11 10.66 -11.05
N LEU A 167 8.64 9.43 -11.00
CA LEU A 167 10.03 9.14 -11.36
C LEU A 167 10.30 9.43 -12.84
N ALA A 168 9.48 8.88 -13.74
CA ALA A 168 9.67 9.00 -15.19
C ALA A 168 9.59 10.45 -15.69
N LEU A 169 8.68 11.25 -15.14
CA LEU A 169 8.50 12.66 -15.49
C LEU A 169 9.34 13.61 -14.64
N ASN A 170 10.20 13.08 -13.76
CA ASN A 170 11.04 13.86 -12.86
C ASN A 170 10.26 14.89 -12.00
N LEU A 171 9.09 14.50 -11.49
CA LEU A 171 8.19 15.38 -10.73
C LEU A 171 8.66 15.55 -9.27
N GLU A 172 9.78 16.23 -9.07
CA GLU A 172 10.40 16.42 -7.74
C GLU A 172 9.45 17.05 -6.72
N TRP A 173 8.63 17.98 -7.17
CA TRP A 173 7.63 18.67 -6.33
C TRP A 173 6.66 17.68 -5.69
N LEU A 174 6.33 16.57 -6.37
CA LEU A 174 5.36 15.59 -5.90
C LEU A 174 5.91 14.83 -4.70
N PHE A 175 7.15 14.34 -4.78
CA PHE A 175 7.81 13.65 -3.66
C PHE A 175 7.91 14.54 -2.42
N LYS A 176 8.43 15.78 -2.60
CA LYS A 176 8.58 16.74 -1.48
C LYS A 176 7.23 17.09 -0.87
N SER A 177 6.27 17.51 -1.70
CA SER A 177 4.94 17.93 -1.24
C SER A 177 4.16 16.80 -0.56
N PHE A 178 4.32 15.56 -1.04
CA PHE A 178 3.67 14.38 -0.45
C PHE A 178 4.26 14.05 0.92
N VAL A 179 5.58 13.95 1.02
CA VAL A 179 6.27 13.64 2.28
C VAL A 179 5.98 14.70 3.33
N GLU A 180 6.11 15.98 3.00
CA GLU A 180 5.78 17.09 3.90
C GLU A 180 4.34 17.00 4.39
N PHE A 181 3.39 16.84 3.47
CA PHE A 181 1.97 16.79 3.82
C PHE A 181 1.60 15.60 4.71
N MET A 182 2.16 14.42 4.46
CA MET A 182 1.92 13.25 5.31
C MET A 182 2.50 13.44 6.72
N LEU A 183 3.72 13.97 6.82
CA LEU A 183 4.36 14.23 8.11
C LEU A 183 3.59 15.29 8.92
N ASP A 184 3.10 16.35 8.28
CA ASP A 184 2.22 17.35 8.91
C ASP A 184 0.93 16.72 9.46
N MET A 185 0.39 15.75 8.72
CA MET A 185 -0.78 14.97 9.13
C MET A 185 -0.46 13.90 10.20
N LYS A 186 0.81 13.78 10.62
CA LYS A 186 1.33 12.75 11.54
C LYS A 186 1.11 11.33 11.03
N ILE A 187 1.20 11.16 9.72
CA ILE A 187 1.10 9.88 9.01
C ILE A 187 2.45 9.56 8.42
N LYS A 188 2.89 8.31 8.50
CA LYS A 188 4.15 7.92 7.87
C LYS A 188 3.98 7.88 6.34
N PRO A 189 4.70 8.72 5.56
CA PRO A 189 4.66 8.65 4.11
C PRO A 189 5.27 7.34 3.61
N GLY A 190 4.74 6.78 2.53
CA GLY A 190 5.37 5.68 1.84
C GLY A 190 5.18 5.70 0.34
N PHE A 191 5.92 4.82 -0.33
CA PHE A 191 5.89 4.67 -1.78
C PHE A 191 5.87 3.20 -2.12
N GLU A 192 4.91 2.81 -2.95
CA GLU A 192 4.97 1.55 -3.68
C GLU A 192 5.75 1.77 -4.98
N THR A 193 6.64 0.85 -5.34
CA THR A 193 7.45 0.94 -6.56
C THR A 193 7.87 -0.45 -7.06
N ARG A 194 8.13 -0.57 -8.36
CA ARG A 194 8.81 -1.72 -8.97
C ARG A 194 10.27 -1.43 -9.33
N ASN A 195 10.72 -0.20 -9.13
CA ASN A 195 12.05 0.28 -9.42
C ASN A 195 12.66 0.93 -8.17
N SER A 196 12.89 0.11 -7.13
CA SER A 196 13.44 0.61 -5.86
C SER A 196 14.78 1.32 -6.03
N PRO A 197 15.73 0.90 -6.91
CA PRO A 197 16.98 1.64 -7.08
C PRO A 197 16.77 3.08 -7.54
N LEU A 198 15.90 3.30 -8.53
CA LEU A 198 15.60 4.64 -9.02
C LEU A 198 14.88 5.49 -7.98
N LEU A 199 13.93 4.91 -7.24
CA LEU A 199 13.26 5.62 -6.16
C LEU A 199 14.24 6.04 -5.07
N ILE A 200 15.09 5.13 -4.62
CA ILE A 200 16.07 5.37 -3.54
C ILE A 200 17.02 6.50 -3.96
N ASP A 201 17.62 6.41 -5.14
CA ASP A 201 18.47 7.47 -5.70
C ASP A 201 17.75 8.81 -5.74
N LYS A 202 16.48 8.82 -6.18
CA LYS A 202 15.68 10.04 -6.23
C LYS A 202 15.44 10.65 -4.85
N LEU A 203 15.04 9.86 -3.87
CA LEU A 203 14.79 10.34 -2.51
C LEU A 203 16.06 10.94 -1.89
N LEU A 204 17.20 10.26 -2.05
CA LEU A 204 18.50 10.74 -1.56
C LEU A 204 18.92 12.06 -2.23
N LYS A 205 18.82 12.17 -3.56
CA LYS A 205 19.13 13.40 -4.31
C LYS A 205 18.25 14.57 -3.92
N LEU A 206 16.99 14.32 -3.56
CA LEU A 206 16.07 15.36 -3.11
C LEU A 206 16.29 15.78 -1.65
N GLY A 207 17.20 15.13 -0.92
CA GLY A 207 17.44 15.35 0.51
C GLY A 207 16.28 14.87 1.39
N ILE A 208 15.45 13.95 0.89
CA ILE A 208 14.37 13.35 1.67
C ILE A 208 14.98 12.33 2.63
N ASP A 209 14.72 12.51 3.93
CA ASP A 209 15.17 11.59 4.97
C ASP A 209 14.49 10.23 4.81
N ALA A 210 15.24 9.27 4.27
CA ALA A 210 14.76 7.94 3.97
C ALA A 210 14.32 7.16 5.22
N SER A 211 14.78 7.54 6.43
CA SER A 211 14.34 6.89 7.67
C SER A 211 12.89 7.22 8.05
N LYS A 212 12.33 8.30 7.48
CA LYS A 212 10.96 8.75 7.74
C LYS A 212 9.93 8.19 6.77
N VAL A 213 10.37 7.50 5.72
CA VAL A 213 9.49 6.94 4.70
C VAL A 213 9.42 5.41 4.79
N VAL A 214 8.37 4.84 4.23
CA VAL A 214 8.24 3.40 3.97
C VAL A 214 8.39 3.15 2.47
N ILE A 215 9.10 2.10 2.07
CA ILE A 215 9.15 1.66 0.68
C ILE A 215 8.55 0.26 0.60
N VAL A 216 7.53 0.09 -0.24
CA VAL A 216 6.98 -1.22 -0.59
C VAL A 216 7.42 -1.55 -2.00
N ALA A 217 8.17 -2.63 -2.17
CA ALA A 217 8.73 -3.02 -3.45
C ALA A 217 8.86 -4.53 -3.56
N PRO A 218 8.85 -5.09 -4.78
CA PRO A 218 9.04 -6.52 -4.96
C PRO A 218 10.46 -6.91 -4.54
N TYR A 219 10.57 -7.90 -3.65
CA TYR A 219 11.82 -8.57 -3.34
C TYR A 219 11.53 -10.06 -3.20
N ASN A 220 12.11 -10.87 -4.08
CA ASN A 220 11.90 -12.31 -4.08
C ASN A 220 13.08 -13.04 -4.74
N LYS A 221 13.16 -14.35 -4.45
CA LYS A 221 14.28 -15.22 -4.84
C LYS A 221 14.64 -15.18 -6.33
N ILE A 222 13.64 -15.00 -7.21
CA ILE A 222 13.78 -15.13 -8.67
C ILE A 222 13.78 -13.80 -9.42
N GLY A 223 13.74 -12.65 -8.74
CA GLY A 223 13.74 -11.35 -9.43
C GLY A 223 12.38 -10.94 -10.01
N PHE A 224 11.28 -11.60 -9.65
CA PHE A 224 9.96 -11.32 -10.22
C PHE A 224 9.53 -9.88 -9.93
N GLN A 225 9.30 -9.09 -10.98
CA GLN A 225 8.91 -7.67 -10.93
C GLN A 225 9.98 -6.73 -10.32
N MET A 226 11.21 -7.20 -10.11
CA MET A 226 12.32 -6.40 -9.60
C MET A 226 13.03 -5.69 -10.75
N ASN A 227 12.94 -4.37 -10.83
CA ASN A 227 13.59 -3.58 -11.87
C ASN A 227 14.69 -2.67 -11.28
N PRO A 228 15.79 -2.45 -12.00
CA PRO A 228 16.17 -3.06 -13.30
C PRO A 228 16.57 -4.55 -13.21
N SER A 229 17.06 -5.01 -12.06
CA SER A 229 17.42 -6.41 -11.82
C SER A 229 17.31 -6.74 -10.33
N LYS A 230 17.33 -8.03 -9.99
CA LYS A 230 17.32 -8.49 -8.59
C LYS A 230 18.53 -7.93 -7.84
N GLU A 231 19.70 -8.05 -8.45
CA GLU A 231 20.99 -7.68 -7.89
C GLU A 231 21.07 -6.17 -7.65
N GLU A 232 20.57 -5.36 -8.58
CA GLU A 232 20.54 -3.90 -8.41
C GLU A 232 19.54 -3.46 -7.34
N CYS A 233 18.38 -4.09 -7.26
CA CYS A 233 17.42 -3.86 -6.17
C CYS A 233 18.03 -4.18 -4.79
N GLU A 234 18.66 -5.35 -4.64
CA GLU A 234 19.31 -5.76 -3.39
C GLU A 234 20.45 -4.81 -3.01
N LYS A 235 21.29 -4.42 -3.99
CA LYS A 235 22.37 -3.46 -3.77
C LYS A 235 21.85 -2.11 -3.30
N ALA A 236 20.78 -1.58 -3.89
CA ALA A 236 20.25 -0.27 -3.52
C ALA A 236 19.78 -0.20 -2.04
N LEU A 237 19.43 -1.33 -1.43
CA LEU A 237 19.09 -1.38 0.00
C LEU A 237 20.26 -0.98 0.91
N THR A 238 21.52 -1.14 0.47
CA THR A 238 22.68 -0.79 1.29
C THR A 238 22.80 0.71 1.52
N ASP A 239 22.22 1.52 0.65
CA ASP A 239 22.27 2.98 0.72
C ASP A 239 21.27 3.55 1.74
N ILE A 240 20.31 2.73 2.18
CA ILE A 240 19.22 3.12 3.08
C ILE A 240 18.97 2.09 4.20
N PRO A 241 19.98 1.73 5.01
CA PRO A 241 19.90 0.61 5.96
C PRO A 241 18.87 0.80 7.09
N GLN A 242 18.44 2.04 7.32
CA GLN A 242 17.48 2.43 8.36
C GLN A 242 16.03 2.54 7.85
N THR A 243 15.82 2.51 6.53
CA THR A 243 14.50 2.67 5.93
C THR A 243 13.65 1.42 6.12
N GLU A 244 12.37 1.60 6.39
CA GLU A 244 11.41 0.51 6.43
C GLU A 244 11.07 0.07 5.01
N VAL A 245 11.85 -0.87 4.49
CA VAL A 245 11.55 -1.54 3.24
C VAL A 245 10.75 -2.81 3.50
N ILE A 246 9.52 -2.85 2.97
CA ILE A 246 8.59 -3.95 3.10
C ILE A 246 8.52 -4.69 1.75
N ALA A 247 8.89 -5.96 1.75
CA ALA A 247 8.89 -6.77 0.54
C ALA A 247 7.47 -7.22 0.18
N MET A 248 7.04 -6.90 -1.04
CA MET A 248 5.87 -7.49 -1.67
C MET A 248 6.26 -8.56 -2.70
N SER A 249 5.28 -9.27 -3.26
CA SER A 249 5.50 -10.31 -4.28
C SER A 249 6.51 -11.40 -3.85
N ILE A 250 6.63 -11.68 -2.55
CA ILE A 250 7.64 -12.62 -2.01
C ILE A 250 7.48 -14.06 -2.55
N LEU A 251 6.25 -14.45 -2.90
CA LEU A 251 5.92 -15.75 -3.48
C LEU A 251 5.99 -15.76 -5.01
N ALA A 252 6.37 -14.66 -5.65
CA ALA A 252 6.37 -14.47 -7.11
C ALA A 252 5.08 -15.00 -7.77
N SER A 253 3.92 -14.55 -7.28
CA SER A 253 2.61 -15.02 -7.75
C SER A 253 2.36 -16.55 -7.69
N GLY A 254 3.08 -17.25 -6.81
CA GLY A 254 2.99 -18.69 -6.58
C GLY A 254 4.09 -19.52 -7.22
N TYR A 255 5.09 -18.90 -7.87
CA TYR A 255 6.28 -19.61 -8.36
C TYR A 255 7.26 -19.98 -7.25
N ILE A 256 7.22 -19.29 -6.11
CA ILE A 256 8.06 -19.56 -4.94
C ILE A 256 7.18 -20.10 -3.80
N LYS A 257 7.63 -21.17 -3.16
CA LYS A 257 6.96 -21.76 -1.99
C LYS A 257 7.28 -20.95 -0.71
N PRO A 258 6.41 -20.94 0.31
CA PRO A 258 6.65 -20.19 1.54
C PRO A 258 8.04 -20.40 2.19
N PRO A 259 8.56 -21.63 2.34
CA PRO A 259 9.89 -21.82 2.94
C PRO A 259 11.02 -21.14 2.16
N GLU A 260 10.98 -21.21 0.83
CA GLU A 260 11.99 -20.58 -0.03
C GLU A 260 11.89 -19.04 -0.02
N ALA A 261 10.67 -18.51 0.10
CA ALA A 261 10.47 -17.07 0.25
C ALA A 261 10.99 -16.58 1.60
N ILE A 262 10.70 -17.32 2.68
CA ILE A 262 11.21 -17.03 4.03
C ILE A 262 12.75 -17.03 4.04
N GLU A 263 13.37 -18.07 3.48
CA GLU A 263 14.83 -18.19 3.38
C GLU A 263 15.43 -16.96 2.68
N TYR A 264 14.87 -16.60 1.52
CA TYR A 264 15.31 -15.42 0.78
C TYR A 264 15.17 -14.12 1.59
N ILE A 265 13.99 -13.88 2.19
CA ILE A 265 13.72 -12.67 2.97
C ILE A 265 14.66 -12.58 4.18
N ASN A 266 15.00 -13.71 4.81
CA ASN A 266 15.97 -13.75 5.91
C ASN A 266 17.40 -13.54 5.45
N GLY A 267 17.75 -13.93 4.23
CA GLY A 267 19.04 -13.62 3.60
C GLY A 267 19.27 -12.13 3.33
N VAL A 268 18.20 -11.34 3.11
CA VAL A 268 18.29 -9.90 2.85
C VAL A 268 18.00 -9.10 4.12
N SER A 269 19.04 -8.91 4.94
CA SER A 269 18.99 -8.30 6.29
C SER A 269 18.40 -6.87 6.35
N GLN A 270 18.46 -6.14 5.23
CA GLN A 270 17.98 -4.77 5.11
C GLN A 270 16.44 -4.69 5.04
N LEU A 271 15.76 -5.76 4.63
CA LEU A 271 14.30 -5.81 4.61
C LEU A 271 13.75 -5.79 6.03
N LYS A 272 12.84 -4.85 6.28
CA LYS A 272 12.21 -4.63 7.60
C LYS A 272 10.83 -5.23 7.70
N GLY A 273 10.28 -5.72 6.59
CA GLY A 273 8.99 -6.40 6.60
C GLY A 273 8.66 -7.13 5.32
N VAL A 274 7.52 -7.80 5.35
CA VAL A 274 6.89 -8.44 4.19
C VAL A 274 5.39 -8.16 4.19
N VAL A 275 4.80 -8.22 3.01
CA VAL A 275 3.35 -8.22 2.83
C VAL A 275 2.91 -9.43 2.01
N ILE A 276 1.88 -10.12 2.51
CA ILE A 276 1.40 -11.39 1.96
C ILE A 276 -0.08 -11.28 1.66
N GLY A 277 -0.46 -11.53 0.40
CA GLY A 277 -1.86 -11.57 0.00
C GLY A 277 -2.55 -12.85 0.52
N VAL A 278 -3.76 -12.68 1.06
CA VAL A 278 -4.58 -13.78 1.58
C VAL A 278 -5.84 -13.93 0.74
N SER A 279 -6.19 -15.15 0.35
CA SER A 279 -7.39 -15.42 -0.44
C SER A 279 -8.26 -16.57 0.05
N ARG A 280 -7.85 -17.24 1.14
CA ARG A 280 -8.55 -18.37 1.77
C ARG A 280 -8.01 -18.56 3.17
N GLU A 281 -8.77 -19.22 4.03
CA GLU A 281 -8.44 -19.40 5.45
C GLU A 281 -7.05 -20.02 5.66
N LYS A 282 -6.71 -21.08 4.92
CA LYS A 282 -5.37 -21.69 4.96
C LYS A 282 -4.24 -20.69 4.73
N HIS A 283 -4.42 -19.70 3.85
CA HIS A 283 -3.41 -18.66 3.63
C HIS A 283 -3.30 -17.70 4.81
N ALA A 284 -4.40 -17.44 5.52
CA ALA A 284 -4.39 -16.65 6.74
C ALA A 284 -3.71 -17.41 7.89
N GLU A 285 -3.91 -18.72 8.00
CA GLU A 285 -3.24 -19.60 8.97
C GLU A 285 -1.72 -19.68 8.72
N ASP A 286 -1.30 -19.71 7.45
CA ASP A 286 0.13 -19.76 7.06
C ASP A 286 0.94 -18.57 7.63
N PHE A 287 0.30 -17.46 8.04
CA PHE A 287 0.98 -16.32 8.69
C PHE A 287 1.76 -16.74 9.93
N LYS A 288 1.31 -17.78 10.65
CA LYS A 288 2.00 -18.30 11.82
C LYS A 288 3.43 -18.76 11.48
N ILE A 289 3.57 -19.46 10.35
CA ILE A 289 4.87 -19.97 9.86
C ILE A 289 5.77 -18.79 9.47
N PHE A 290 5.22 -17.77 8.83
CA PHE A 290 5.98 -16.55 8.53
C PHE A 290 6.41 -15.83 9.80
N ARG A 291 5.52 -15.64 10.78
CA ARG A 291 5.83 -14.96 12.03
C ARG A 291 6.95 -15.66 12.79
N GLU A 292 6.84 -16.98 12.97
CA GLU A 292 7.86 -17.81 13.63
C GLU A 292 9.23 -17.60 12.95
N ALA A 293 9.28 -17.73 11.63
CA ALA A 293 10.52 -17.62 10.88
C ALA A 293 11.11 -16.20 10.78
N LEU A 294 10.26 -15.17 10.84
CA LEU A 294 10.68 -13.76 10.77
C LEU A 294 11.14 -13.22 12.14
N ASP A 295 10.70 -13.81 13.26
CA ASP A 295 11.19 -13.50 14.60
C ASP A 295 12.45 -14.29 15.00
N GLY A 296 12.90 -15.20 14.13
CA GLY A 296 14.13 -15.98 14.34
C GLY A 296 13.95 -17.35 15.00
N GLY A 297 12.77 -18.00 14.87
CA GLY A 297 12.58 -19.42 15.19
C GLY A 297 12.21 -20.21 13.93
N VAL A 298 12.77 -21.35 13.58
CA VAL A 298 13.37 -22.43 14.37
C VAL A 298 14.51 -23.04 13.55
N GLN A 299 15.63 -23.35 14.20
CA GLN A 299 16.62 -24.33 13.73
C GLN A 299 16.06 -25.75 13.86
#